data_AF-A0AAJ1STW2-F1
#
_entry.id   AF-A0AAJ1STW2-F1
#
_cell.length_a   1.000
_cell.length_b   1.000
_cell.length_c   1.000
_cell.angle_alpha   90.00
_cell.angle_beta   90.00
_cell.angle_gamma   90.00
#
_symmetry.space_group_name_H-M   'P 1'
#
loop_
_entity.id
_entity.type
_entity.pdbx_description
1 polymer ?
#
loop_
_entity_poly.entity_id
_entity_poly.type
_entity_poly.pdbx_seq_one_letter_code
_entity_poly.pdbx_strand_id
1 'polypeptide(L)'
;MITLKKRLGIICVLFSLVFSYFIPVAAMAEVSTVFDIASAKITTENENSHYLDLEVNVNNQTAEKQEKTIGLGTNYLSLTDPTKEEGYSYHVDSQGITLQIEPHIRQSIRLSLKIDEKSYTNKANELLVDDKKIPITPLTQGEEATKTTTSDANSAPSSSTESATTETTATDSQETNHSPAVKPFSLPTLAANGTPLRVNQTIHADYTTDAQGTYPTASWQPAGNTDVLNHQGNRNASDQWDGVKTWDGDPTNKTNSYIEYGGTGNEADYAVRKFAEETTTPGLFDVYLNVRL
;
A
#
# COMPACT_ATOMS: atom_id res chain seq x y z
N MET A 1 63.70 54.95 15.21
CA MET A 1 62.47 54.95 14.38
C MET A 1 62.35 53.63 13.64
N ILE A 2 61.59 52.68 14.19
CA ILE A 2 60.66 51.74 13.51
C ILE A 2 59.65 51.42 14.62
N THR A 3 58.45 51.95 14.45
CA THR A 3 57.43 52.09 15.49
C THR A 3 56.80 50.76 15.87
N LEU A 4 56.56 50.61 17.17
CA LEU A 4 55.86 49.55 17.92
C LEU A 4 54.42 49.23 17.44
N LYS A 5 54.01 49.72 16.26
CA LYS A 5 52.68 49.52 15.64
C LYS A 5 52.61 48.30 14.72
N LYS A 6 53.73 47.68 14.34
CA LYS A 6 53.74 46.54 13.37
C LYS A 6 53.64 45.14 13.99
N ARG A 7 53.73 44.99 15.32
CA ARG A 7 53.60 43.67 15.98
C ARG A 7 52.22 43.38 16.57
N LEU A 8 51.35 44.39 16.68
CA LEU A 8 49.97 44.20 17.18
C LEU A 8 48.98 43.79 16.08
N GLY A 9 49.25 44.18 14.82
CA GLY A 9 48.41 43.82 13.67
C GLY A 9 48.50 42.34 13.26
N ILE A 10 49.63 41.66 13.53
CA ILE A 10 49.82 40.26 13.16
C ILE A 10 49.12 39.31 14.14
N ILE A 11 48.99 39.70 15.41
CA ILE A 11 48.29 38.92 16.44
C ILE A 11 46.76 39.04 16.30
N CYS A 12 46.23 40.20 15.88
CA CYS A 12 44.78 40.35 15.61
C CYS A 12 44.32 39.64 14.33
N VAL A 13 45.19 39.50 13.31
CA VAL A 13 44.85 38.75 12.09
C VAL A 13 44.90 37.23 12.33
N LEU A 14 45.78 36.74 13.21
CA LEU A 14 45.79 35.32 13.60
C LEU A 14 44.61 34.93 14.51
N PHE A 15 44.13 35.83 15.38
CA PHE A 15 42.92 35.54 16.19
C PHE A 15 41.61 35.67 15.40
N SER A 16 41.57 36.48 14.34
CA SER A 16 40.41 36.58 13.45
C SER A 16 40.27 35.42 12.46
N LEU A 17 41.33 34.61 12.29
CA LEU A 17 41.35 33.43 11.41
C LEU A 17 40.98 32.12 12.12
N VAL A 18 40.92 32.11 13.46
CA VAL A 18 40.59 30.91 14.26
C VAL A 18 39.14 30.93 14.78
N PHE A 19 38.45 32.08 14.72
CA PHE A 19 37.01 32.17 15.04
C PHE A 19 36.08 32.04 13.83
N SER A 20 36.61 31.92 12.60
CA SER A 20 35.82 31.67 11.40
C SER A 20 35.47 30.19 11.18
N TYR A 21 35.74 29.31 12.16
CA TYR A 21 35.57 27.87 12.05
C TYR A 21 34.53 27.29 13.01
N PHE A 22 33.51 28.05 13.43
CA PHE A 22 32.31 27.50 14.07
C PHE A 22 31.08 28.33 13.72
N ILE A 23 30.79 28.50 12.43
CA ILE A 23 29.38 28.55 12.05
C ILE A 23 29.01 27.08 11.86
N PRO A 24 28.16 26.47 12.71
CA PRO A 24 27.50 25.26 12.27
C PRO A 24 26.71 25.67 11.04
N VAL A 25 27.24 25.38 9.86
CA VAL A 25 26.39 25.16 8.70
C VAL A 25 25.60 23.93 9.09
N ALA A 26 24.51 24.15 9.81
CA ALA A 26 23.38 23.27 9.72
C ALA A 26 23.07 23.30 8.22
N ALA A 27 23.59 22.31 7.51
CA ALA A 27 22.99 21.91 6.27
C ALA A 27 21.55 21.64 6.65
N MET A 28 20.70 22.64 6.42
CA MET A 28 19.27 22.45 6.35
C MET A 28 19.13 21.52 5.16
N ALA A 29 19.17 20.21 5.43
CA ALA A 29 18.79 19.22 4.44
C ALA A 29 17.44 19.71 3.91
N GLU A 30 17.41 20.07 2.63
CA GLU A 30 16.16 20.46 2.00
C GLU A 30 15.14 19.37 2.31
N VAL A 31 14.03 19.84 2.87
CA VAL A 31 13.04 19.06 3.59
C VAL A 31 12.60 17.89 2.71
N SER A 32 12.99 16.68 3.14
CA SER A 32 12.40 15.43 2.68
C SER A 32 10.88 15.58 2.74
N THR A 33 10.21 15.40 1.60
CA THR A 33 8.76 15.52 1.45
C THR A 33 8.02 14.81 2.59
N VAL A 34 7.34 15.58 3.44
CA VAL A 34 6.65 15.08 4.65
C VAL A 34 5.39 14.28 4.29
N PHE A 35 4.78 14.55 3.13
CA PHE A 35 3.53 13.96 2.69
C PHE A 35 3.60 13.56 1.21
N ASP A 36 3.24 12.32 0.92
CA ASP A 36 3.11 11.79 -0.44
C ASP A 36 1.85 10.92 -0.54
N ILE A 37 1.00 11.16 -1.54
CA ILE A 37 -0.21 10.36 -1.76
C ILE A 37 0.14 9.21 -2.69
N ALA A 38 0.23 8.01 -2.12
CA ALA A 38 0.53 6.79 -2.87
C ALA A 38 -0.67 6.30 -3.68
N SER A 39 -1.89 6.48 -3.17
CA SER A 39 -3.11 6.12 -3.91
C SER A 39 -4.34 6.90 -3.45
N ALA A 40 -5.27 7.10 -4.39
CA ALA A 40 -6.60 7.64 -4.15
C ALA A 40 -7.62 6.94 -5.05
N LYS A 41 -8.57 6.21 -4.46
CA LYS A 41 -9.58 5.45 -5.19
C LYS A 41 -10.93 5.47 -4.50
N ILE A 42 -12.00 5.38 -5.28
CA ILE A 42 -13.34 5.14 -4.74
C ILE A 42 -13.60 3.65 -4.68
N THR A 43 -14.00 3.18 -3.51
CA THR A 43 -14.44 1.81 -3.26
C THR A 43 -15.88 1.79 -2.76
N THR A 44 -16.46 0.61 -2.75
CA THR A 44 -17.84 0.40 -2.31
C THR A 44 -17.88 -0.78 -1.35
N GLU A 45 -18.55 -0.62 -0.22
CA GLU A 45 -18.78 -1.73 0.72
C GLU A 45 -20.05 -2.50 0.34
N ASN A 46 -21.02 -1.80 -0.24
CA ASN A 46 -22.27 -2.32 -0.80
C ASN A 46 -22.76 -1.38 -1.91
N GLU A 47 -23.92 -1.64 -2.52
CA GLU A 47 -24.46 -0.83 -3.63
C GLU A 47 -24.74 0.65 -3.26
N ASN A 48 -24.77 1.01 -1.97
CA ASN A 48 -25.24 2.30 -1.47
C ASN A 48 -24.25 3.02 -0.54
N SER A 49 -23.04 2.48 -0.39
CA SER A 49 -22.00 3.05 0.48
C SER A 49 -20.68 3.12 -0.25
N HIS A 50 -20.33 4.32 -0.70
CA HIS A 50 -19.04 4.61 -1.31
C HIS A 50 -18.06 5.23 -0.30
N TYR A 51 -16.79 4.91 -0.49
CA TYR A 51 -15.69 5.40 0.33
C TYR A 51 -14.56 5.89 -0.57
N LEU A 52 -13.92 6.98 -0.15
CA LEU A 52 -12.62 7.39 -0.68
C LEU A 52 -11.54 6.70 0.15
N ASP A 53 -10.86 5.74 -0.46
CA ASP A 53 -9.69 5.10 0.12
C ASP A 53 -8.43 5.86 -0.29
N LEU A 54 -7.66 6.28 0.71
CA LEU A 54 -6.41 7.01 0.55
C LEU A 54 -5.27 6.22 1.19
N GLU A 55 -4.15 6.16 0.47
CA GLU A 55 -2.87 5.74 1.04
C GLU A 55 -1.91 6.92 1.01
N VAL A 56 -1.46 7.35 2.19
CA VAL A 56 -0.60 8.51 2.37
C VAL A 56 0.67 8.09 3.09
N ASN A 57 1.82 8.26 2.42
CA ASN A 57 3.13 8.09 3.02
C ASN A 57 3.50 9.38 3.74
N VAL A 58 3.82 9.29 5.03
CA VAL A 58 4.24 10.43 5.84
C VAL A 58 5.64 10.26 6.41
N ASN A 59 6.39 11.35 6.46
CA ASN A 59 7.73 11.43 7.03
C ASN A 59 7.93 12.76 7.76
N ASN A 60 7.33 12.90 8.94
CA ASN A 60 7.57 14.05 9.80
C ASN A 60 8.82 13.83 10.66
N GLN A 61 9.97 14.31 10.21
CA GLN A 61 11.23 14.23 10.97
C GLN A 61 11.40 15.40 11.96
N THR A 62 10.50 16.37 11.95
CA THR A 62 10.60 17.58 12.77
C THR A 62 10.20 17.31 14.21
N ALA A 63 10.59 18.21 15.11
CA ALA A 63 10.17 18.18 16.52
C ALA A 63 8.76 18.76 16.73
N GLU A 64 8.13 19.27 15.67
CA GLU A 64 6.81 19.89 15.71
C GLU A 64 5.78 19.04 14.99
N LYS A 65 4.52 19.19 15.40
CA LYS A 65 3.39 18.61 14.69
C LYS A 65 3.26 19.27 13.32
N GLN A 66 3.02 18.47 12.29
CA GLN A 66 2.78 18.96 10.94
C GLN A 66 1.31 18.74 10.58
N GLU A 67 0.70 19.70 9.90
CA GLU A 67 -0.68 19.63 9.42
C GLU A 67 -0.71 19.72 7.90
N LYS A 68 -1.62 18.95 7.29
CA LYS A 68 -1.86 18.96 5.87
C LYS A 68 -3.35 18.93 5.57
N THR A 69 -3.79 19.83 4.70
CA THR A 69 -5.13 19.80 4.13
C THR A 69 -5.08 19.19 2.74
N ILE A 70 -5.95 18.22 2.49
CA ILE A 70 -6.16 17.56 1.21
C ILE A 70 -7.55 17.97 0.74
N GLY A 71 -7.60 18.89 -0.21
CA GLY A 71 -8.83 19.34 -0.83
C GLY A 71 -9.34 18.35 -1.88
N LEU A 72 -10.57 18.55 -2.33
CA LEU A 72 -11.16 17.83 -3.45
C LEU A 72 -11.67 18.85 -4.47
N GLY A 73 -11.50 18.58 -5.77
CA GLY A 73 -12.05 19.42 -6.84
C GLY A 73 -13.57 19.60 -6.71
N THR A 74 -14.26 18.52 -6.36
CA THR A 74 -15.63 18.54 -5.83
C THR A 74 -15.66 17.81 -4.49
N ASN A 75 -16.02 18.49 -3.40
CA ASN A 75 -16.12 17.85 -2.09
C ASN A 75 -17.44 17.08 -1.98
N TYR A 76 -17.34 15.75 -1.90
CA TYR A 76 -18.45 14.83 -1.66
C TYR A 76 -18.26 14.01 -0.39
N LEU A 77 -17.30 14.36 0.48
CA LEU A 77 -17.03 13.56 1.68
C LEU A 77 -18.02 13.91 2.78
N SER A 78 -18.41 12.91 3.56
CA SER A 78 -19.17 13.10 4.78
C SER A 78 -18.29 13.75 5.85
N LEU A 79 -18.79 14.80 6.51
CA LEU A 79 -18.08 15.45 7.60
C LEU A 79 -17.87 14.47 8.76
N THR A 80 -16.72 14.56 9.42
CA THR A 80 -16.39 13.71 10.57
C THR A 80 -15.87 14.54 11.72
N ASP A 81 -16.13 14.08 12.95
CA ASP A 81 -15.39 14.56 14.11
C ASP A 81 -13.90 14.15 14.01
N PRO A 82 -12.99 14.81 14.74
CA PRO A 82 -11.59 14.41 14.81
C PRO A 82 -11.38 13.01 15.34
N THR A 83 -10.77 12.16 14.51
CA THR A 83 -10.34 10.81 14.84
C THR A 83 -8.84 10.83 15.16
N LYS A 84 -8.45 10.23 16.28
CA LYS A 84 -7.04 10.14 16.70
C LYS A 84 -6.57 8.70 16.67
N GLU A 85 -5.43 8.49 16.03
CA GLU A 85 -4.75 7.21 15.89
C GLU A 85 -3.31 7.33 16.41
N GLU A 86 -2.57 6.22 16.41
CA GLU A 86 -1.17 6.23 16.78
C GLU A 86 -0.34 7.05 15.78
N GLY A 87 0.23 8.17 16.23
CA GLY A 87 1.10 9.03 15.43
C GLY A 87 0.41 10.05 14.53
N TYR A 88 -0.92 10.02 14.41
CA TYR A 88 -1.66 10.98 13.59
C TYR A 88 -3.11 11.18 14.06
N SER A 89 -3.73 12.24 13.56
CA SER A 89 -5.18 12.45 13.66
C SER A 89 -5.72 13.03 12.36
N TYR A 90 -6.99 12.77 12.06
CA TYR A 90 -7.62 13.31 10.87
C TYR A 90 -9.08 13.67 11.13
N HIS A 91 -9.60 14.59 10.31
CA HIS A 91 -11.02 14.89 10.23
C HIS A 91 -11.39 15.37 8.83
N VAL A 92 -12.67 15.26 8.49
CA VAL A 92 -13.23 15.78 7.25
C VAL A 92 -14.11 16.98 7.56
N ASP A 93 -13.79 18.12 6.95
CA ASP A 93 -14.58 19.33 7.02
C ASP A 93 -14.92 19.89 5.62
N SER A 94 -15.50 21.09 5.58
CA SER A 94 -15.87 21.75 4.31
C SER A 94 -14.71 21.98 3.34
N GLN A 95 -13.47 22.10 3.84
CA GLN A 95 -12.26 22.33 3.07
C GLN A 95 -11.64 21.04 2.53
N GLY A 96 -12.11 19.88 2.99
CA GLY A 96 -11.59 18.57 2.62
C GLY A 96 -11.12 17.79 3.84
N ILE A 97 -10.00 17.09 3.70
CA ILE A 97 -9.45 16.22 4.73
C ILE A 97 -8.28 16.93 5.39
N THR A 98 -8.34 17.11 6.70
CA THR A 98 -7.19 17.62 7.47
C THR A 98 -6.51 16.45 8.15
N LEU A 99 -5.20 16.34 7.95
CA LEU A 99 -4.34 15.30 8.51
C LEU A 99 -3.23 15.95 9.34
N GLN A 100 -3.17 15.62 10.62
CA GLN A 100 -2.13 16.07 11.54
C GLN A 100 -1.21 14.90 11.89
N ILE A 101 0.10 15.11 11.74
CA ILE A 101 1.13 14.10 11.96
C ILE A 101 2.00 14.54 13.14
N GLU A 102 2.12 13.67 14.14
CA GLU A 102 2.94 13.94 15.32
C GLU A 102 4.44 14.01 14.96
N PRO A 103 5.29 14.62 15.80
CA PRO A 103 6.73 14.66 15.61
C PRO A 103 7.36 13.27 15.45
N HIS A 104 8.40 13.18 14.63
CA HIS A 104 9.23 11.99 14.44
C HIS A 104 8.47 10.74 13.94
N ILE A 105 7.41 10.93 13.15
CA ILE A 105 6.62 9.85 12.56
C ILE A 105 7.07 9.56 11.13
N ARG A 106 7.27 8.28 10.83
CA ARG A 106 7.47 7.77 9.46
C ARG A 106 6.62 6.52 9.25
N GLN A 107 5.52 6.66 8.52
CA GLN A 107 4.58 5.56 8.30
C GLN A 107 3.73 5.74 7.03
N SER A 108 3.13 4.65 6.56
CA SER A 108 2.05 4.69 5.56
C SER A 108 0.70 4.66 6.28
N ILE A 109 -0.16 5.63 5.98
CA ILE A 109 -1.49 5.80 6.56
C ILE A 109 -2.52 5.39 5.53
N ARG A 110 -3.45 4.51 5.92
CA ARG A 110 -4.62 4.12 5.12
C ARG A 110 -5.86 4.73 5.73
N LEU A 111 -6.54 5.60 4.99
CA LEU A 111 -7.83 6.18 5.37
C LEU A 111 -8.92 5.63 4.48
N SER A 112 -10.08 5.32 5.06
CA SER A 112 -11.30 5.00 4.31
C SER A 112 -12.38 5.99 4.75
N LEU A 113 -12.70 6.94 3.87
CA LEU A 113 -13.51 8.11 4.21
C LEU A 113 -14.86 8.01 3.52
N LYS A 114 -15.93 8.06 4.31
CA LYS A 114 -17.29 7.92 3.80
C LYS A 114 -17.67 9.06 2.86
N ILE A 115 -18.27 8.71 1.73
CA ILE A 115 -18.81 9.67 0.76
C ILE A 115 -20.27 10.00 1.12
N ASP A 116 -20.64 11.27 1.00
CA ASP A 116 -22.03 11.72 1.00
C ASP A 116 -22.65 11.40 -0.38
N GLU A 117 -23.46 10.34 -0.40
CA GLU A 117 -24.16 9.84 -1.59
C GLU A 117 -25.04 10.89 -2.29
N LYS A 118 -25.51 11.91 -1.57
CA LYS A 118 -26.31 13.01 -2.18
C LYS A 118 -25.46 13.94 -3.03
N SER A 119 -24.18 14.03 -2.69
CA SER A 119 -23.21 14.94 -3.29
C SER A 119 -22.30 14.20 -4.30
N TYR A 120 -22.28 12.87 -4.25
CA TYR A 120 -21.49 12.04 -5.16
C TYR A 120 -22.06 12.04 -6.57
N THR A 121 -21.21 12.42 -7.52
CA THR A 121 -21.43 12.14 -8.94
C THR A 121 -20.30 11.23 -9.37
N ASN A 122 -20.61 10.05 -9.91
CA ASN A 122 -19.61 9.11 -10.47
C ASN A 122 -18.96 9.71 -11.75
N LYS A 123 -18.22 10.79 -11.54
CA LYS A 123 -17.48 11.58 -12.51
C LYS A 123 -16.05 11.69 -12.01
N ALA A 124 -15.12 11.88 -12.93
CA ALA A 124 -13.73 12.13 -12.59
C ALA A 124 -13.61 13.28 -11.59
N ASN A 125 -12.83 13.07 -10.54
CA ASN A 125 -12.50 14.07 -9.54
C ASN A 125 -11.01 13.96 -9.19
N GLU A 126 -10.50 14.95 -8.49
CA GLU A 126 -9.08 15.07 -8.16
C GLU A 126 -8.92 15.54 -6.71
N LEU A 127 -7.85 15.07 -6.06
CA LEU A 127 -7.37 15.66 -4.83
C LEU A 127 -6.53 16.89 -5.15
N LEU A 128 -6.67 17.91 -4.32
CA LEU A 128 -5.93 19.15 -4.37
C LEU A 128 -5.01 19.21 -3.16
N VAL A 129 -3.72 18.97 -3.37
CA VAL A 129 -2.72 19.00 -2.31
C VAL A 129 -1.61 19.93 -2.72
N ASP A 130 -1.44 21.01 -1.95
CA ASP A 130 -0.63 22.15 -2.37
C ASP A 130 -1.07 22.62 -3.76
N ASP A 131 -0.12 22.77 -4.69
CA ASP A 131 -0.35 23.13 -6.08
C ASP A 131 -0.47 21.92 -7.02
N LYS A 132 -0.61 20.70 -6.47
CA LYS A 132 -0.71 19.46 -7.24
C LYS A 132 -2.14 18.95 -7.29
N LYS A 133 -2.54 18.50 -8.49
CA LYS A 133 -3.78 17.78 -8.76
C LYS A 133 -3.48 16.30 -8.89
N ILE A 134 -4.15 15.48 -8.09
CA ILE A 134 -3.93 14.03 -8.05
C ILE A 134 -5.25 13.36 -8.44
N PRO A 135 -5.31 12.60 -9.55
CA PRO A 135 -6.56 12.00 -10.00
C PRO A 135 -7.07 10.97 -8.99
N ILE A 136 -8.37 10.97 -8.75
CA ILE A 136 -9.05 9.94 -7.95
C ILE A 136 -9.52 8.85 -8.91
N THR A 137 -9.14 7.61 -8.65
CA THR A 137 -9.60 6.47 -9.44
C THR A 137 -11.09 6.25 -9.14
N PRO A 138 -12.00 6.38 -10.14
CA PRO A 138 -13.43 6.18 -9.91
C PRO A 138 -13.76 4.70 -9.66
N LEU A 139 -15.00 4.42 -9.28
CA LEU A 139 -15.51 3.06 -9.18
C LEU A 139 -15.43 2.38 -10.55
N THR A 140 -14.69 1.28 -10.64
CA THR A 140 -14.74 0.39 -11.81
C THR A 140 -16.04 -0.40 -11.73
N GLN A 141 -17.02 -0.07 -12.58
CA GLN A 141 -18.25 -0.84 -12.68
C GLN A 141 -17.95 -2.16 -13.39
N GLY A 142 -17.72 -3.24 -12.63
CA GLY A 142 -17.40 -4.54 -13.24
C GLY A 142 -16.86 -5.65 -12.33
N GLU A 143 -17.08 -5.59 -11.01
CA GLU A 143 -16.87 -6.77 -10.15
C GLU A 143 -18.24 -7.35 -9.79
N GLU A 144 -18.88 -7.97 -10.78
CA GLU A 144 -20.10 -8.75 -10.55
C GLU A 144 -19.71 -10.00 -9.77
N ALA A 145 -20.18 -10.06 -8.51
CA ALA A 145 -20.14 -11.26 -7.68
C ALA A 145 -20.86 -12.40 -8.39
N THR A 146 -20.13 -13.20 -9.18
CA THR A 146 -20.66 -14.42 -9.78
C THR A 146 -20.82 -15.47 -8.68
N LYS A 147 -22.02 -15.47 -8.08
CA LYS A 147 -22.56 -16.56 -7.30
C LYS A 147 -22.85 -17.72 -8.26
N THR A 148 -21.88 -18.62 -8.44
CA THR A 148 -22.07 -19.84 -9.24
C THR A 148 -22.97 -20.81 -8.48
N THR A 149 -24.24 -20.82 -8.86
CA THR A 149 -25.17 -21.92 -8.65
C THR A 149 -24.66 -23.14 -9.42
N THR A 150 -24.21 -24.17 -8.72
CA THR A 150 -23.96 -25.49 -9.31
C THR A 150 -25.22 -26.34 -9.14
N SER A 151 -25.87 -26.67 -10.26
CA SER A 151 -26.90 -27.71 -10.34
C SER A 151 -26.45 -28.77 -11.34
N ASP A 152 -26.11 -29.93 -10.78
CA ASP A 152 -26.23 -31.31 -11.27
C ASP A 152 -26.15 -31.61 -12.78
N ALA A 153 -25.23 -32.51 -13.17
CA ALA A 153 -25.55 -33.95 -13.22
C ALA A 153 -24.45 -34.78 -13.92
N ASN A 154 -23.90 -35.71 -13.14
CA ASN A 154 -23.68 -37.13 -13.46
C ASN A 154 -22.69 -37.56 -14.55
N SER A 155 -21.60 -38.21 -14.14
CA SER A 155 -21.28 -39.61 -14.50
C SER A 155 -20.11 -40.15 -13.64
N ALA A 156 -20.44 -40.97 -12.65
CA ALA A 156 -19.56 -42.01 -12.10
C ALA A 156 -19.65 -43.26 -13.03
N PRO A 157 -18.74 -44.26 -13.01
CA PRO A 157 -18.40 -45.09 -11.83
C PRO A 157 -16.88 -45.44 -11.78
N SER A 158 -16.27 -46.18 -10.85
CA SER A 158 -16.72 -47.23 -9.95
C SER A 158 -15.59 -47.65 -8.99
N SER A 159 -15.97 -48.44 -7.99
CA SER A 159 -15.18 -49.32 -7.09
C SER A 159 -14.50 -48.64 -5.89
N SER A 160 -14.58 -49.15 -4.65
CA SER A 160 -15.33 -50.24 -4.01
C SER A 160 -15.06 -50.12 -2.49
N THR A 161 -16.11 -50.01 -1.66
CA THR A 161 -16.57 -51.05 -0.69
C THR A 161 -15.81 -51.03 0.65
N GLU A 162 -16.38 -50.36 1.65
CA GLU A 162 -17.00 -50.90 2.89
C GLU A 162 -16.04 -51.43 3.97
N SER A 163 -16.18 -50.90 5.20
CA SER A 163 -16.72 -51.68 6.33
C SER A 163 -17.04 -50.83 7.58
N ALA A 164 -18.33 -50.84 7.92
CA ALA A 164 -19.02 -50.92 9.21
C ALA A 164 -18.40 -50.40 10.54
N THR A 165 -19.14 -49.47 11.18
CA THR A 165 -19.85 -49.54 12.50
C THR A 165 -19.24 -50.42 13.63
N THR A 166 -19.21 -50.09 14.93
CA THR A 166 -20.25 -49.52 15.83
C THR A 166 -19.66 -49.35 17.26
N GLU A 167 -20.20 -48.37 18.00
CA GLU A 167 -20.58 -48.40 19.45
C GLU A 167 -19.60 -48.30 20.65
N THR A 168 -19.85 -47.23 21.44
CA THR A 168 -20.21 -47.16 22.89
C THR A 168 -19.17 -47.57 23.96
N THR A 169 -18.84 -46.66 24.89
CA THR A 169 -19.42 -46.54 26.27
C THR A 169 -18.47 -45.77 27.22
N ALA A 170 -19.10 -44.95 28.08
CA ALA A 170 -18.54 -44.15 29.16
C ALA A 170 -17.86 -44.96 30.28
N THR A 171 -17.01 -44.28 31.09
CA THR A 171 -16.97 -44.44 32.55
C THR A 171 -16.46 -43.16 33.21
N ASP A 172 -17.23 -42.77 34.23
CA ASP A 172 -17.17 -41.68 35.19
C ASP A 172 -16.09 -41.88 36.27
N SER A 173 -15.55 -40.78 36.83
CA SER A 173 -15.49 -40.56 38.29
C SER A 173 -14.73 -39.28 38.70
N GLN A 174 -15.49 -38.46 39.43
CA GLN A 174 -15.13 -37.70 40.64
C GLN A 174 -14.96 -36.16 40.60
N GLU A 175 -15.97 -35.57 41.23
CA GLU A 175 -16.27 -34.22 41.70
C GLU A 175 -15.32 -33.74 42.81
N THR A 176 -14.81 -32.52 42.72
CA THR A 176 -14.69 -31.63 43.89
C THR A 176 -15.01 -30.18 43.51
N ASN A 177 -15.88 -29.60 44.34
CA ASN A 177 -16.46 -28.28 44.30
C ASN A 177 -15.44 -27.13 44.16
N HIS A 178 -15.63 -26.26 43.17
CA HIS A 178 -15.76 -24.80 43.33
C HIS A 178 -16.14 -24.21 41.97
N SER A 179 -17.35 -23.66 41.87
CA SER A 179 -17.83 -22.97 40.67
C SER A 179 -16.93 -21.76 40.38
N PRO A 180 -16.22 -21.67 39.24
CA PRO A 180 -15.77 -20.38 38.76
C PRO A 180 -16.96 -19.77 38.02
N ALA A 181 -17.36 -18.57 38.44
CA ALA A 181 -18.36 -17.77 37.74
C ALA A 181 -18.08 -17.81 36.23
N VAL A 182 -19.01 -18.39 35.46
CA VAL A 182 -18.95 -18.37 34.00
C VAL A 182 -18.96 -16.90 33.59
N LYS A 183 -17.85 -16.42 33.04
CA LYS A 183 -17.76 -15.12 32.39
C LYS A 183 -18.11 -15.37 30.92
N PRO A 184 -19.35 -15.13 30.47
CA PRO A 184 -19.78 -15.43 29.10
C PRO A 184 -19.09 -14.55 28.03
N PHE A 185 -18.17 -13.66 28.44
CA PHE A 185 -17.41 -12.74 27.59
C PHE A 185 -15.88 -12.91 27.70
N SER A 186 -15.39 -14.01 28.26
CA SER A 186 -13.95 -14.31 28.18
C SER A 186 -13.61 -14.67 26.74
N LEU A 187 -12.95 -13.75 26.03
CA LEU A 187 -12.36 -14.02 24.71
C LEU A 187 -11.40 -15.22 24.81
N PRO A 188 -11.40 -16.14 23.83
CA PRO A 188 -10.42 -17.21 23.80
C PRO A 188 -9.03 -16.60 23.62
N THR A 189 -8.16 -16.75 24.61
CA THR A 189 -6.73 -16.49 24.42
C THR A 189 -6.17 -17.65 23.61
N LEU A 190 -6.07 -17.49 22.30
CA LEU A 190 -5.18 -18.32 21.49
C LEU A 190 -3.76 -18.10 22.03
N ALA A 191 -3.15 -19.17 22.54
CA ALA A 191 -1.73 -19.17 22.85
C ALA A 191 -0.97 -18.85 21.55
N ALA A 192 -0.50 -17.61 21.44
CA ALA A 192 0.35 -17.17 20.36
C ALA A 192 1.72 -17.83 20.54
N ASN A 193 1.85 -19.07 20.09
CA ASN A 193 3.10 -19.51 19.49
C ASN A 193 3.17 -18.82 18.12
N GLY A 194 3.28 -17.50 18.13
CA GLY A 194 3.44 -16.70 16.94
C GLY A 194 4.79 -17.05 16.36
N THR A 195 4.80 -17.83 15.29
CA THR A 195 5.90 -17.77 14.34
C THR A 195 6.14 -16.28 14.04
N PRO A 196 7.39 -15.79 14.16
CA PRO A 196 7.66 -14.39 13.87
C PRO A 196 7.12 -14.08 12.48
N LEU A 197 6.33 -13.00 12.36
CA LEU A 197 5.88 -12.50 11.07
C LEU A 197 7.12 -12.31 10.19
N ARG A 198 7.21 -13.10 9.12
CA ARG A 198 8.30 -12.98 8.16
C ARG A 198 8.11 -11.65 7.44
N VAL A 199 9.01 -10.70 7.70
CA VAL A 199 9.03 -9.44 6.99
C VAL A 199 9.74 -9.69 5.67
N ASN A 200 8.96 -9.76 4.58
CA ASN A 200 9.51 -9.90 3.24
C ASN A 200 10.11 -8.57 2.79
N GLN A 201 11.27 -8.62 2.14
CA GLN A 201 11.92 -7.44 1.58
C GLN A 201 11.04 -6.82 0.50
N THR A 202 10.91 -5.49 0.52
CA THR A 202 10.23 -4.75 -0.54
C THR A 202 11.03 -4.83 -1.83
N ILE A 203 10.37 -5.19 -2.92
CA ILE A 203 10.96 -5.21 -4.26
C ILE A 203 10.52 -3.92 -4.96
N HIS A 204 11.46 -3.03 -5.22
CA HIS A 204 11.19 -1.76 -5.89
C HIS A 204 11.20 -1.95 -7.41
N ALA A 205 10.14 -1.49 -8.08
CA ALA A 205 10.06 -1.42 -9.53
C ALA A 205 10.79 -0.16 -10.02
N ASP A 206 11.74 -0.33 -10.93
CA ASP A 206 12.48 0.78 -11.54
C ASP A 206 11.82 1.23 -12.85
N TYR A 207 11.81 2.54 -13.06
CA TYR A 207 11.25 3.15 -14.27
C TYR A 207 12.30 4.00 -14.99
N THR A 208 12.31 3.89 -16.31
CA THR A 208 13.10 4.76 -17.19
C THR A 208 12.21 5.89 -17.68
N THR A 209 12.75 7.11 -17.69
CA THR A 209 12.08 8.28 -18.29
C THR A 209 12.99 8.90 -19.34
N ASP A 210 12.51 8.96 -20.58
CA ASP A 210 13.20 9.58 -21.70
C ASP A 210 12.21 10.28 -22.66
N ALA A 211 12.65 10.57 -23.90
CA ALA A 211 11.82 11.24 -24.90
C ALA A 211 10.58 10.43 -25.34
N GLN A 212 10.51 9.12 -25.05
CA GLN A 212 9.38 8.24 -25.34
C GLN A 212 8.39 8.13 -24.16
N GLY A 213 8.70 8.74 -23.01
CA GLY A 213 7.84 8.75 -21.82
C GLY A 213 8.46 8.02 -20.63
N THR A 214 7.61 7.58 -19.70
CA THR A 214 8.01 6.83 -18.50
C THR A 214 7.49 5.40 -18.58
N TYR A 215 8.39 4.42 -18.48
CA TYR A 215 8.05 3.00 -18.63
C TYR A 215 8.93 2.11 -17.74
N PRO A 216 8.52 0.86 -17.43
CA PRO A 216 9.34 -0.06 -16.65
C PRO A 216 10.72 -0.28 -17.27
N THR A 217 11.79 -0.11 -16.50
CA THR A 217 13.16 -0.37 -16.97
C THR A 217 13.34 -1.85 -17.35
N ALA A 218 12.82 -2.74 -16.50
CA ALA A 218 12.70 -4.15 -16.81
C ALA A 218 11.29 -4.43 -17.35
N SER A 219 11.16 -4.35 -18.67
CA SER A 219 9.87 -4.46 -19.35
C SER A 219 9.70 -5.73 -20.19
N TRP A 220 8.44 -6.07 -20.44
CA TRP A 220 7.97 -7.06 -21.39
C TRP A 220 6.73 -6.56 -22.13
N GLN A 221 6.44 -7.17 -23.28
CA GLN A 221 5.35 -6.77 -24.17
C GLN A 221 4.43 -7.96 -24.50
N PRO A 222 3.10 -7.81 -24.42
CA PRO A 222 2.17 -8.85 -24.85
C PRO A 222 2.34 -9.22 -26.32
N ALA A 223 2.23 -10.50 -26.65
CA ALA A 223 2.43 -10.97 -28.02
C ALA A 223 1.39 -10.35 -28.97
N GLY A 224 1.86 -9.64 -30.00
CA GLY A 224 0.98 -8.97 -30.98
C GLY A 224 0.46 -7.60 -30.54
N ASN A 225 0.85 -7.12 -29.37
CA ASN A 225 0.51 -5.79 -28.86
C ASN A 225 1.76 -4.89 -28.86
N THR A 226 1.78 -3.79 -29.61
CA THR A 226 2.98 -2.93 -29.69
C THR A 226 2.94 -1.73 -28.75
N ASP A 227 1.77 -1.41 -28.21
CA ASP A 227 1.51 -0.11 -27.57
C ASP A 227 1.49 -0.21 -26.04
N VAL A 228 1.76 -1.41 -25.50
CA VAL A 228 1.86 -1.68 -24.07
C VAL A 228 3.25 -2.20 -23.68
N LEU A 229 3.79 -1.64 -22.60
CA LEU A 229 4.97 -2.14 -21.89
C LEU A 229 4.62 -2.42 -20.42
N ASN A 230 4.82 -3.66 -20.01
CA ASN A 230 4.54 -4.15 -18.66
C ASN A 230 5.82 -4.41 -17.87
N HIS A 231 5.74 -4.42 -16.54
CA HIS A 231 6.88 -4.73 -15.68
C HIS A 231 7.18 -6.23 -15.66
N GLN A 232 8.46 -6.61 -15.69
CA GLN A 232 8.92 -8.00 -15.53
C GLN A 232 8.68 -8.54 -14.11
N GLY A 233 8.63 -9.85 -13.96
CA GLY A 233 8.54 -10.50 -12.67
C GLY A 233 9.89 -10.53 -11.93
N ASN A 234 9.84 -10.87 -10.66
CA ASN A 234 11.02 -11.07 -9.80
C ASN A 234 10.77 -12.26 -8.89
N ARG A 235 11.80 -13.05 -8.62
CA ARG A 235 11.69 -14.23 -7.75
C ARG A 235 12.48 -13.99 -6.47
N ASN A 236 11.78 -14.02 -5.34
CA ASN A 236 12.36 -13.98 -3.98
C ASN A 236 13.31 -12.80 -3.75
N ALA A 237 12.89 -11.59 -4.13
CA ALA A 237 13.67 -10.36 -3.98
C ALA A 237 15.11 -10.46 -4.54
N SER A 238 15.26 -11.16 -5.66
CA SER A 238 16.50 -11.20 -6.43
C SER A 238 16.83 -9.82 -7.00
N ASP A 239 18.11 -9.48 -7.09
CA ASP A 239 18.58 -8.28 -7.81
C ASP A 239 18.38 -8.38 -9.34
N GLN A 240 17.85 -9.52 -9.82
CA GLN A 240 17.62 -9.81 -11.24
C GLN A 240 16.14 -10.06 -11.50
N TRP A 241 15.59 -9.31 -12.46
CA TRP A 241 14.27 -9.53 -13.03
C TRP A 241 14.22 -10.83 -13.86
N ASP A 242 13.02 -11.37 -14.08
CA ASP A 242 12.81 -12.70 -14.67
C ASP A 242 13.28 -12.87 -16.13
N GLY A 243 13.61 -11.76 -16.81
CA GLY A 243 14.11 -11.77 -18.18
C GLY A 243 13.05 -12.11 -19.24
N VAL A 244 11.78 -12.34 -18.86
CA VAL A 244 10.70 -12.63 -19.82
C VAL A 244 10.39 -11.36 -20.61
N LYS A 245 10.60 -11.37 -21.93
CA LYS A 245 10.39 -10.18 -22.77
C LYS A 245 9.06 -10.16 -23.52
N THR A 246 8.41 -11.31 -23.66
CA THR A 246 7.10 -11.42 -24.30
C THR A 246 6.39 -12.71 -23.88
N TRP A 247 5.07 -12.65 -23.78
CA TRP A 247 4.15 -13.79 -23.66
C TRP A 247 2.72 -13.33 -24.05
N ASP A 248 1.76 -14.24 -24.08
CA ASP A 248 0.41 -13.99 -24.65
C ASP A 248 -0.50 -13.08 -23.83
N GLY A 249 -0.17 -12.79 -22.57
CA GLY A 249 -1.01 -11.94 -21.71
C GLY A 249 -2.23 -12.64 -21.11
N ASP A 250 -2.36 -13.98 -21.24
CA ASP A 250 -3.49 -14.71 -20.66
C ASP A 250 -3.61 -14.45 -19.14
N PRO A 251 -4.70 -13.82 -18.65
CA PRO A 251 -4.85 -13.48 -17.24
C PRO A 251 -4.96 -14.70 -16.31
N THR A 252 -5.24 -15.89 -16.86
CA THR A 252 -5.25 -17.16 -16.13
C THR A 252 -3.85 -17.75 -15.93
N ASN A 253 -2.83 -17.22 -16.62
CA ASN A 253 -1.44 -17.64 -16.47
C ASN A 253 -0.96 -17.39 -15.04
N LYS A 254 -0.45 -18.43 -14.36
CA LYS A 254 0.03 -18.37 -12.97
C LYS A 254 1.55 -18.35 -12.81
N THR A 255 2.30 -18.13 -13.90
CA THR A 255 3.77 -18.35 -13.93
C THR A 255 4.57 -17.12 -14.31
N ASN A 256 4.13 -16.36 -15.30
CA ASN A 256 4.93 -15.32 -15.94
C ASN A 256 4.76 -13.98 -15.24
N SER A 257 5.86 -13.24 -15.12
CA SER A 257 5.86 -11.84 -14.67
C SER A 257 5.28 -11.59 -13.28
N TYR A 258 5.33 -12.60 -12.40
CA TYR A 258 5.01 -12.45 -10.99
C TYR A 258 6.21 -11.91 -10.20
N ILE A 259 5.95 -11.04 -9.23
CA ILE A 259 6.87 -10.65 -8.18
C ILE A 259 6.57 -11.51 -6.96
N GLU A 260 7.48 -12.42 -6.63
CA GLU A 260 7.33 -13.43 -5.58
C GLU A 260 8.05 -13.01 -4.30
N TYR A 261 7.37 -13.14 -3.16
CA TYR A 261 7.85 -12.76 -1.84
C TYR A 261 7.91 -13.97 -0.90
N GLY A 262 8.95 -14.02 -0.07
CA GLY A 262 9.10 -15.05 0.97
C GLY A 262 9.56 -16.43 0.50
N GLY A 263 9.70 -16.62 -0.81
CA GLY A 263 10.13 -17.85 -1.47
C GLY A 263 9.91 -17.75 -2.98
N THR A 264 9.92 -18.88 -3.68
CA THR A 264 9.67 -18.93 -5.13
C THR A 264 8.63 -19.96 -5.52
N GLY A 265 7.85 -19.70 -6.56
CA GLY A 265 6.82 -20.61 -7.04
C GLY A 265 5.79 -20.95 -5.95
N ASN A 266 5.61 -22.24 -5.67
CA ASN A 266 4.69 -22.75 -4.65
C ASN A 266 5.22 -22.59 -3.21
N GLU A 267 6.48 -22.19 -3.05
CA GLU A 267 7.09 -21.91 -1.73
C GLU A 267 7.09 -20.41 -1.42
N ALA A 268 6.63 -19.56 -2.34
CA ALA A 268 6.44 -18.14 -2.05
C ALA A 268 5.30 -17.95 -1.05
N ASP A 269 5.49 -17.05 -0.08
CA ASP A 269 4.42 -16.66 0.86
C ASP A 269 3.26 -15.99 0.11
N TYR A 270 3.61 -15.21 -0.92
CA TYR A 270 2.67 -14.64 -1.86
C TYR A 270 3.40 -14.16 -3.13
N ALA A 271 2.66 -13.99 -4.21
CA ALA A 271 3.15 -13.41 -5.44
C ALA A 271 2.10 -12.45 -6.04
N VAL A 272 2.58 -11.33 -6.59
CA VAL A 272 1.72 -10.30 -7.20
C VAL A 272 2.13 -10.04 -8.64
N ARG A 273 1.15 -9.72 -9.49
CA ARG A 273 1.39 -9.28 -10.86
C ARG A 273 0.36 -8.22 -11.24
N LYS A 274 0.82 -7.13 -11.85
CA LYS A 274 -0.03 -6.15 -12.51
C LYS A 274 0.44 -5.98 -13.95
N PHE A 275 -0.46 -6.09 -14.91
CA PHE A 275 -0.13 -5.89 -16.33
C PHE A 275 -1.35 -5.38 -17.08
N ALA A 276 -1.11 -4.79 -18.25
CA ALA A 276 -2.14 -4.35 -19.17
C ALA A 276 -1.99 -5.03 -20.54
N GLU A 277 -3.08 -5.01 -21.30
CA GLU A 277 -3.11 -5.41 -22.70
C GLU A 277 -4.08 -4.47 -23.43
N GLU A 278 -3.68 -3.98 -24.61
CA GLU A 278 -4.61 -3.26 -25.47
C GLU A 278 -5.62 -4.24 -26.07
N THR A 279 -6.88 -3.86 -26.03
CA THR A 279 -7.96 -4.61 -26.64
C THR A 279 -7.94 -4.49 -28.16
N THR A 280 -8.89 -5.14 -28.84
CA THR A 280 -9.12 -4.93 -30.27
C THR A 280 -9.60 -3.51 -30.61
N THR A 281 -9.99 -2.70 -29.62
CA THR A 281 -10.31 -1.28 -29.80
C THR A 281 -9.05 -0.45 -29.50
N PRO A 282 -8.47 0.23 -30.49
CA PRO A 282 -7.25 1.02 -30.29
C PRO A 282 -7.43 2.08 -29.19
N GLY A 283 -6.46 2.17 -28.28
CA GLY A 283 -6.46 3.06 -27.13
C GLY A 283 -7.30 2.60 -25.93
N LEU A 284 -7.97 1.44 -26.02
CA LEU A 284 -8.64 0.80 -24.88
C LEU A 284 -7.78 -0.35 -24.36
N PHE A 285 -7.49 -0.32 -23.06
CA PHE A 285 -6.61 -1.28 -22.40
C PHE A 285 -7.32 -2.01 -21.27
N ASP A 286 -7.22 -3.33 -21.26
CA ASP A 286 -7.56 -4.16 -20.12
C ASP A 286 -6.39 -4.17 -19.13
N VAL A 287 -6.69 -4.08 -17.84
CA VAL A 287 -5.68 -4.10 -16.77
C VAL A 287 -6.02 -5.20 -15.79
N TYR A 288 -5.03 -6.04 -15.51
CA TYR A 288 -5.16 -7.21 -14.66
C TYR A 288 -4.30 -7.06 -13.41
N LEU A 289 -4.87 -7.44 -12.27
CA LEU A 289 -4.16 -7.59 -11.00
C LEU A 289 -4.35 -9.03 -10.52
N ASN A 290 -3.26 -9.77 -10.36
CA ASN A 290 -3.28 -11.11 -9.81
C ASN A 290 -2.53 -11.15 -8.47
N VAL A 291 -3.11 -11.87 -7.51
CA VAL A 291 -2.46 -12.23 -6.24
C VAL A 291 -2.53 -13.75 -6.10
N ARG A 292 -1.39 -14.39 -5.81
CA ARG A 292 -1.27 -15.82 -5.50
C ARG A 292 -0.75 -15.93 -4.07
N LEU A 293 -1.35 -16.84 -3.30
CA LEU A 293 -0.89 -17.29 -1.97
C LEU A 293 -0.29 -18.69 -2.09
#